data_AF-A0A2E1FMX5-F1
#
_entry.id   AF-A0A2E1FMX5-F1
#
_cell.length_a   1.000
_cell.length_b   1.000
_cell.length_c   1.000
_cell.angle_alpha   90.00
_cell.angle_beta   90.00
_cell.angle_gamma   90.00
#
_symmetry.space_group_name_H-M   'P 1'
#
loop_
_entity.id
_entity.type
_entity.pdbx_description
1 polymer ?
#
loop_
_entity_poly.entity_id
_entity_poly.type
_entity_poly.pdbx_seq_one_letter_code
_entity_poly.pdbx_strand_id
1 'polypeptide(L)'
;MTNQAVQFQNNGAPSRQYFAANSSCNGTTMQFSPFYMGNDTIPHDHTGYVRSNNFGVQLNFSVPLDGGMIETCKAIARKHEQKMRLDYELVRALKCTEIMKSGFTFRPGSRVEMLCHDIVPIVSLE
;
A
#
# COMPACT_ATOMS: atom_id res chain seq x y z
N MET A 1 22.31 -17.80 -36.21
CA MET A 1 21.64 -16.56 -35.77
C MET A 1 20.80 -16.89 -34.54
N THR A 2 21.24 -16.53 -33.34
CA THR A 2 20.45 -16.67 -32.12
C THR A 2 19.71 -15.37 -31.87
N ASN A 3 18.43 -15.33 -32.24
CA ASN A 3 17.55 -14.21 -31.96
C ASN A 3 17.13 -14.32 -30.48
N GLN A 4 18.00 -13.85 -29.58
CA GLN A 4 17.64 -13.70 -28.17
C GLN A 4 16.86 -12.39 -28.01
N ALA A 5 15.62 -12.40 -28.49
CA ALA A 5 14.64 -11.43 -28.04
C ALA A 5 14.37 -11.71 -26.56
N VAL A 6 15.15 -11.08 -25.67
CA VAL A 6 14.87 -11.06 -24.24
C VAL A 6 13.61 -10.22 -24.07
N GLN A 7 12.46 -10.88 -24.08
CA GLN A 7 11.24 -10.27 -23.58
C GLN A 7 11.41 -10.12 -22.08
N PHE A 8 11.81 -8.93 -21.63
CA PHE A 8 11.67 -8.53 -20.25
C PHE A 8 10.18 -8.48 -19.94
N GLN A 9 9.62 -9.63 -19.57
CA GLN A 9 8.25 -9.77 -19.13
C GLN A 9 8.15 -9.25 -17.70
N ASN A 10 8.41 -7.97 -17.54
CA ASN A 10 7.99 -7.25 -16.36
C ASN A 10 6.51 -7.01 -16.57
N ASN A 11 5.69 -7.95 -16.07
CA ASN A 11 4.26 -7.73 -15.90
C ASN A 11 4.14 -6.42 -15.13
N GLY A 12 3.82 -5.34 -15.85
CA GLY A 12 3.44 -4.05 -15.31
C GLY A 12 2.14 -4.24 -14.55
N ALA A 13 2.22 -4.89 -13.39
CA ALA A 13 1.10 -5.06 -12.51
C ALA A 13 0.71 -3.65 -12.07
N PRO A 14 -0.54 -3.22 -12.33
CA PRO A 14 -1.00 -1.95 -11.79
C PRO A 14 -0.80 -1.99 -10.27
N SER A 15 -0.26 -0.93 -9.67
CA SER A 15 -0.09 -0.90 -8.22
C SER A 15 -1.47 -0.94 -7.59
N ARG A 16 -1.85 -2.10 -7.04
CA ARG A 16 -3.10 -2.27 -6.31
C ARG A 16 -2.86 -1.80 -4.89
N GLN A 17 -3.37 -0.63 -4.55
CA GLN A 17 -3.34 -0.11 -3.18
C GLN A 17 -4.64 -0.52 -2.48
N TYR A 18 -4.51 -1.19 -1.34
CA TYR A 18 -5.64 -1.67 -0.54
C TYR A 18 -5.93 -0.67 0.57
N PHE A 19 -7.10 -0.03 0.53
CA PHE A 19 -7.49 0.98 1.53
C PHE A 19 -8.53 0.45 2.53
N ALA A 20 -9.16 -0.68 2.22
CA ALA A 20 -10.08 -1.39 3.10
C ALA A 20 -10.11 -2.88 2.71
N ALA A 21 -10.68 -3.71 3.59
CA ALA A 21 -10.74 -5.18 3.43
C ALA A 21 -11.30 -5.67 2.08
N ASN A 22 -11.97 -4.81 1.32
CA ASN A 22 -12.50 -5.15 -0.01
C ASN A 22 -12.38 -4.02 -1.05
N SER A 23 -11.54 -3.00 -0.82
CA SER A 23 -11.38 -1.85 -1.73
C SER A 23 -9.95 -1.76 -2.22
N SER A 24 -9.71 -2.25 -3.44
CA SER A 24 -8.41 -2.14 -4.14
C SER A 24 -8.47 -1.05 -5.20
N CYS A 25 -7.65 0.00 -5.08
CA CYS A 25 -7.49 1.02 -6.11
C CYS A 25 -6.27 0.72 -6.98
N ASN A 26 -6.42 0.81 -8.30
CA ASN A 26 -5.29 0.76 -9.23
C ASN A 26 -4.69 2.17 -9.36
N GLY A 27 -3.42 2.32 -9.00
CA GLY A 27 -2.66 3.56 -9.18
C GLY A 27 -1.93 3.60 -10.52
N THR A 28 -1.56 4.80 -10.96
CA THR A 28 -0.58 4.99 -12.04
C THR A 28 0.78 4.49 -11.56
N THR A 29 1.42 3.59 -12.29
CA THR A 29 2.77 3.13 -11.96
C THR A 29 3.76 3.48 -13.06
N MET A 30 4.97 3.80 -12.64
CA MET A 30 6.13 3.91 -13.50
C MET A 30 7.11 2.81 -13.10
N GLN A 31 7.45 1.94 -14.05
CA GLN A 31 8.44 0.90 -13.87
C GLN A 31 9.69 1.22 -14.70
N PHE A 32 10.81 1.35 -14.00
CA PHE A 32 12.13 1.56 -14.57
C PHE A 32 12.91 0.25 -14.46
N SER A 33 13.22 -0.37 -15.61
CA SER A 33 13.97 -1.62 -15.70
C SER A 33 15.24 -1.39 -16.54
N PRO A 34 16.39 -1.09 -15.91
CA PRO A 34 17.66 -1.07 -16.61
C PRO A 34 18.12 -2.51 -16.92
N PHE A 35 18.73 -2.73 -18.07
CA PHE A 35 19.32 -4.02 -18.42
C PHE A 35 20.71 -3.86 -19.03
N TYR A 36 21.55 -4.86 -18.75
CA TYR A 36 22.87 -5.01 -19.32
C TYR A 36 22.98 -6.45 -19.84
N MET A 37 23.20 -6.59 -21.14
CA MET A 37 23.41 -7.88 -21.80
C MET A 37 24.82 -7.91 -22.38
N GLY A 38 25.68 -8.78 -21.86
CA GLY A 38 26.95 -9.13 -22.49
C GLY A 38 26.81 -10.41 -23.29
N ASN A 39 27.27 -10.41 -24.54
CA ASN A 39 27.41 -11.60 -25.35
C ASN A 39 28.88 -11.75 -25.77
N ASP A 40 29.47 -12.87 -25.38
CA ASP A 40 30.83 -13.25 -25.74
C ASP A 40 30.73 -14.45 -26.68
N THR A 41 31.05 -14.25 -27.95
CA THR A 41 31.15 -15.36 -28.90
C THR A 41 32.61 -15.71 -29.10
N ILE A 42 32.99 -16.92 -28.66
CA ILE A 42 34.31 -17.51 -28.93
C ILE A 42 34.14 -18.45 -30.14
N PRO A 43 34.50 -18.02 -31.38
CA PRO A 43 34.52 -18.91 -32.51
C PRO A 43 35.62 -19.98 -32.35
N HIS A 44 35.44 -21.13 -33.00
CA HIS A 44 36.36 -22.27 -32.93
C HIS A 44 37.75 -22.02 -33.53
N ASP A 45 37.95 -20.89 -34.23
CA ASP A 45 39.23 -20.44 -34.79
C ASP A 45 39.91 -19.40 -33.90
N HIS A 46 41.21 -19.57 -33.68
CA HIS A 46 42.06 -18.86 -32.72
C HIS A 46 42.23 -17.33 -32.91
N THR A 47 41.42 -16.65 -33.74
CA THR A 47 41.70 -15.28 -34.20
C THR A 47 40.56 -14.26 -34.02
N GLY A 48 39.41 -14.63 -33.43
CA GLY A 48 38.27 -13.70 -33.38
C GLY A 48 37.41 -13.73 -32.13
N TYR A 49 37.89 -13.23 -30.98
CA TYR A 49 36.99 -12.98 -29.84
C TYR A 49 36.10 -11.77 -30.13
N VAL A 50 34.80 -11.99 -30.30
CA VAL A 50 33.82 -10.92 -30.51
C VAL A 50 33.02 -10.73 -29.23
N ARG A 51 33.17 -9.54 -28.62
CA ARG A 51 32.47 -9.11 -27.41
C ARG A 51 31.43 -8.07 -27.77
N SER A 52 30.17 -8.37 -27.51
CA SER A 52 29.05 -7.45 -27.73
C SER A 52 28.41 -7.11 -26.39
N ASN A 53 28.57 -5.86 -25.96
CA ASN A 53 27.92 -5.36 -24.74
C ASN A 53 26.75 -4.46 -25.16
N ASN A 54 25.54 -4.83 -24.76
CA ASN A 54 24.33 -4.06 -24.97
C ASN A 54 23.86 -3.52 -23.62
N PHE A 55 23.74 -2.21 -23.51
CA PHE A 55 23.14 -1.54 -22.36
C PHE A 55 21.85 -0.91 -22.81
N GLY A 56 20.81 -1.00 -21.98
CA GLY A 56 19.53 -0.42 -22.30
C GLY A 56 18.73 -0.13 -21.05
N VAL A 57 17.75 0.73 -21.22
CA VAL A 57 16.81 1.10 -20.17
C VAL A 57 15.41 0.96 -20.75
N GLN A 58 14.54 0.27 -20.03
CA GLN A 58 13.13 0.20 -20.34
C GLN A 58 12.33 1.00 -19.31
N LEU A 59 11.54 1.94 -19.80
CA LEU A 59 10.55 2.68 -19.02
C LEU A 59 9.15 2.19 -19.42
N ASN A 60 8.38 1.73 -18.45
CA ASN A 60 6.98 1.34 -18.62
C ASN A 60 6.10 2.25 -17.78
N PHE A 61 5.17 2.94 -18.42
CA PHE A 61 4.18 3.79 -17.76
C PHE A 61 2.82 3.13 -17.90
N SER A 62 2.25 2.71 -16.78
CA SER A 62 0.88 2.21 -16.74
C SER A 62 -0.03 3.34 -16.22
N VAL A 63 -0.85 3.87 -17.12
CA VAL A 63 -1.84 4.89 -16.79
C VAL A 63 -3.22 4.25 -16.93
N PRO A 64 -3.96 4.00 -15.82
CA PRO A 64 -5.35 3.59 -15.92
C PRO A 64 -6.15 4.64 -16.70
N LEU A 65 -6.85 4.20 -17.76
CA LEU A 65 -7.67 5.08 -18.60
C LEU A 65 -8.95 5.55 -17.90
N ASP A 66 -9.34 4.89 -16.81
CA ASP A 66 -10.53 5.24 -16.03
C ASP A 66 -10.17 6.13 -14.84
N GLY A 67 -10.20 7.45 -15.09
CA GLY A 67 -10.02 8.45 -14.04
C GLY A 67 -11.18 8.51 -13.03
N GLY A 68 -12.40 8.17 -13.46
CA GLY A 68 -13.60 8.23 -12.63
C GLY A 68 -13.60 7.17 -11.52
N MET A 69 -13.18 5.95 -11.84
CA MET A 69 -12.98 4.91 -10.81
C MET A 69 -11.90 5.31 -9.80
N ILE A 70 -10.80 5.92 -10.23
CA ILE A 70 -9.72 6.34 -9.33
C ILE A 70 -10.20 7.43 -8.38
N GLU A 71 -10.97 8.40 -8.87
CA GLU A 71 -11.51 9.48 -8.05
C GLU A 71 -12.52 8.95 -7.03
N THR A 72 -13.40 8.04 -7.45
CA THR A 72 -14.32 7.33 -6.55
C THR A 72 -13.56 6.55 -5.48
N CYS A 73 -12.48 5.87 -5.88
CA CYS A 73 -11.66 5.08 -4.96
C CYS A 73 -10.90 5.97 -3.96
N LYS A 74 -10.38 7.13 -4.40
CA LYS A 74 -9.80 8.16 -3.52
C LYS A 74 -10.85 8.73 -2.57
N ALA A 75 -12.09 8.94 -3.01
CA ALA A 75 -13.18 9.42 -2.15
C ALA A 75 -13.56 8.38 -1.08
N ILE A 76 -13.61 7.10 -1.45
CA ILE A 76 -13.82 5.99 -0.51
C ILE A 76 -12.69 5.93 0.52
N ALA A 77 -11.43 6.06 0.08
CA ALA A 77 -10.27 6.08 0.98
C ALA A 77 -10.36 7.24 2.01
N ARG A 78 -10.73 8.45 1.57
CA ARG A 78 -10.95 9.60 2.48
C ARG A 78 -12.08 9.35 3.49
N LYS A 79 -13.19 8.75 3.04
CA LYS A 79 -14.30 8.38 3.94
C LYS A 79 -13.88 7.30 4.93
N HIS A 80 -13.05 6.34 4.50
CA HIS A 80 -12.52 5.31 5.39
C HIS A 80 -11.62 5.90 6.47
N GLU A 81 -10.74 6.84 6.14
CA GLU A 81 -9.90 7.52 7.12
C GLU A 81 -10.75 8.26 8.18
N GLN A 82 -11.76 9.01 7.72
CA GLN A 82 -12.69 9.68 8.63
C GLN A 82 -13.45 8.67 9.50
N LYS A 83 -13.99 7.61 8.89
CA LYS A 83 -14.69 6.55 9.62
C LYS A 83 -13.78 5.89 10.67
N MET A 84 -12.53 5.57 10.33
CA MET A 84 -11.57 4.97 11.26
C MET A 84 -11.31 5.85 12.48
N ARG A 85 -11.26 7.18 12.30
CA ARG A 85 -11.14 8.13 13.40
C ARG A 85 -12.37 8.15 14.30
N LEU A 86 -13.58 8.18 13.72
CA LEU A 86 -14.82 8.13 14.50
C LEU A 86 -15.00 6.78 15.21
N ASP A 87 -14.71 5.67 14.52
CA ASP A 87 -14.82 4.32 15.07
C ASP A 87 -13.85 4.14 16.25
N TYR A 88 -12.66 4.77 16.23
CA TYR A 88 -11.76 4.79 17.37
C TYR A 88 -12.40 5.42 18.61
N GLU A 89 -13.04 6.58 18.46
CA GLU A 89 -13.72 7.28 19.55
C GLU A 89 -14.93 6.49 20.07
N LEU A 90 -15.68 5.86 19.17
CA LEU A 90 -16.86 5.07 19.51
C LEU A 90 -16.48 3.76 20.20
N VAL A 91 -15.43 3.07 19.74
CA VAL A 91 -14.87 1.88 20.40
C VAL A 91 -14.31 2.23 21.77
N ARG A 92 -13.63 3.38 21.89
CA ARG A 92 -13.15 3.90 23.17
C ARG A 92 -14.32 4.08 24.14
N ALA A 93 -15.41 4.73 23.71
CA ALA A 93 -16.61 4.90 24.54
C ALA A 93 -17.22 3.56 24.96
N LEU A 94 -17.43 2.64 24.01
CA LEU A 94 -17.98 1.31 24.29
C LEU A 94 -17.11 0.53 25.30
N LYS A 95 -15.79 0.48 25.10
CA LYS A 95 -14.89 -0.26 25.98
C LYS A 95 -14.81 0.34 27.37
N CYS A 96 -14.80 1.67 27.49
CA CYS A 96 -14.88 2.35 28.79
C CYS A 96 -16.18 2.02 29.52
N THR A 97 -17.34 2.06 28.84
CA THR A 97 -18.62 1.71 29.47
C THR A 97 -18.70 0.24 29.88
N GLU A 98 -18.12 -0.68 29.10
CA GLU A 98 -18.05 -2.11 29.41
C GLU A 98 -17.19 -2.36 30.66
N ILE A 99 -16.03 -1.71 30.75
CA ILE A 99 -15.12 -1.77 31.90
C ILE A 99 -15.82 -1.23 33.17
N MET A 100 -16.49 -0.08 33.08
CA MET A 100 -17.27 0.48 34.19
C MET A 100 -18.43 -0.42 34.62
N LYS A 101 -19.17 -1.02 33.67
CA LYS A 101 -20.22 -2.00 33.97
C LYS A 101 -19.68 -3.25 34.66
N SER A 102 -18.46 -3.67 34.31
CA SER A 102 -17.77 -4.78 34.98
C SER A 102 -17.17 -4.40 36.35
N GLY A 103 -17.28 -3.14 36.77
CA GLY A 103 -16.80 -2.65 38.08
C GLY A 103 -15.32 -2.28 38.13
N PHE A 104 -14.64 -2.22 36.98
CA PHE A 104 -13.25 -1.82 36.88
C PHE A 104 -13.15 -0.37 36.36
N THR A 105 -12.09 0.34 36.74
CA THR A 105 -11.78 1.67 36.21
C THR A 105 -10.27 1.86 36.12
N PHE A 106 -9.82 2.79 35.29
CA PHE A 106 -8.40 3.14 35.20
C PHE A 106 -7.97 3.85 36.48
N ARG A 107 -6.72 3.58 36.91
CA ARG A 107 -6.15 4.23 38.10
C ARG A 107 -5.96 5.74 37.84
N PRO A 108 -6.37 6.62 38.76
CA PRO A 108 -6.09 8.04 38.65
C PRO A 108 -4.59 8.33 38.73
N GLY A 109 -4.09 9.24 37.88
CA GLY A 109 -2.68 9.55 37.66
C GLY A 109 -1.95 8.62 36.67
N SER A 110 -2.64 7.65 36.07
CA SER A 110 -2.03 6.78 35.05
C SER A 110 -2.08 7.43 33.66
N ARG A 111 -1.12 7.08 32.78
CA ARG A 111 -1.07 7.57 31.38
C ARG A 111 -2.38 7.38 30.61
N VAL A 112 -3.16 6.36 30.98
CA VAL A 112 -4.40 5.95 30.31
C VAL A 112 -5.66 6.49 30.98
N GLU A 113 -5.56 7.24 32.07
CA GLU A 113 -6.71 7.83 32.77
C GLU A 113 -7.57 8.70 31.83
N MET A 114 -6.93 9.48 30.97
CA MET A 114 -7.61 10.33 30.00
C MET A 114 -8.49 9.55 29.02
N LEU A 115 -8.34 8.22 28.85
CA LEU A 115 -9.16 7.44 27.91
C LEU A 115 -10.63 7.34 28.32
N CYS A 116 -11.00 7.32 29.59
CA CYS A 116 -12.41 7.22 29.98
C CYS A 116 -12.96 8.46 30.67
N HIS A 117 -12.17 9.53 30.75
CA HIS A 117 -12.54 10.75 31.47
C HIS A 117 -13.80 11.44 30.91
N ASP A 118 -14.05 11.33 29.61
CA ASP A 118 -15.18 11.99 28.94
C ASP A 118 -16.51 11.25 29.11
N ILE A 119 -16.51 10.05 29.73
CA ILE A 119 -17.65 9.14 29.79
C ILE A 119 -18.12 9.02 31.23
N VAL A 120 -19.28 9.62 31.51
CA VAL A 120 -19.91 9.62 32.83
C VAL A 120 -21.20 8.79 32.82
N PRO A 121 -21.52 8.07 33.90
CA PRO A 121 -22.79 7.36 33.99
C PRO A 121 -23.96 8.34 34.11
N ILE A 122 -25.10 8.00 33.51
CA ILE A 122 -26.30 8.86 33.51
C ILE A 122 -26.74 9.23 34.93
N VAL A 123 -26.58 8.32 35.90
CA VAL A 123 -26.94 8.54 37.32
C VAL A 123 -26.08 9.60 38.03
N SER A 124 -25.02 10.10 37.40
CA SER A 124 -24.18 11.19 37.93
C SER A 124 -24.50 12.56 37.30
N LEU A 125 -25.47 12.62 36.39
CA LEU A 125 -25.94 13.86 35.74
C LEU A 125 -27.24 14.42 36.37
N GLU A 126 -27.75 13.81 37.44
CA GLU A 126 -28.84 14.33 38.27
C GLU A 126 -28.31 15.15 39.47
#